data_AF-A0A8S9K122-F1
#
_entry.id   AF-A0A8S9K122-F1
#
_cell.length_a   1.000
_cell.length_b   1.000
_cell.length_c   1.000
_cell.angle_alpha   90.00
_cell.angle_beta   90.00
_cell.angle_gamma   90.00
#
_symmetry.space_group_name_H-M   'P 1'
#
loop_
_entity.id
_entity.type
_entity.pdbx_description
1 polymer ?
#
loop_
_entity_poly.entity_id
_entity_poly.type
_entity_poly.pdbx_seq_one_letter_code
_entity_poly.pdbx_strand_id
1 'polypeptide(L)'
;MAASLLRLHFHDCFVNGCDGSLLLDNSGTIESEKRADTNVDSARGFEVIDDIKSALEDECPQTVSCADILALVARDTTVIVRRRDAREVSLIASNNNIPVASSTFETIVTKFNDQGLGLIDLVALLDSYVSEF
;
A
#
# COMPACT_ATOMS: atom_id res chain seq x y z
N MET A 1 -12.68 3.07 -3.38
CA MET A 1 -11.53 3.02 -4.32
C MET A 1 -10.62 1.81 -4.10
N ALA A 2 -10.25 1.45 -2.87
CA ALA A 2 -9.38 0.30 -2.58
C ALA A 2 -9.75 -1.00 -3.34
N ALA A 3 -11.02 -1.41 -3.27
CA ALA A 3 -11.50 -2.60 -3.99
C ALA A 3 -11.39 -2.48 -5.53
N SER A 4 -11.51 -1.28 -6.08
CA SER A 4 -11.39 -1.03 -7.51
C SER A 4 -9.94 -1.13 -7.97
N LEU A 5 -8.99 -0.60 -7.20
CA LEU A 5 -7.57 -0.68 -7.51
C LEU A 5 -7.03 -2.11 -7.33
N LEU A 6 -7.49 -2.81 -6.29
CA LEU A 6 -7.24 -4.25 -6.15
C LEU A 6 -7.81 -5.04 -7.33
N ARG A 7 -8.98 -4.63 -7.85
CA ARG A 7 -9.58 -5.22 -9.04
C ARG A 7 -8.77 -4.92 -10.31
N LEU A 8 -8.21 -3.72 -10.47
CA LEU A 8 -7.32 -3.42 -11.60
C LEU A 8 -6.11 -4.36 -11.61
N HIS A 9 -5.46 -4.53 -10.46
CA HIS A 9 -4.35 -5.47 -10.35
C HIS A 9 -4.78 -6.92 -10.64
N PHE A 10 -5.95 -7.35 -10.16
CA PHE A 10 -6.50 -8.66 -10.50
C PHE A 10 -6.73 -8.82 -12.00
N HIS A 11 -7.32 -7.83 -12.67
CA HIS A 11 -7.63 -7.90 -14.10
C HIS A 11 -6.38 -7.86 -14.98
N ASP A 12 -5.37 -7.08 -14.60
CA ASP A 12 -4.05 -7.05 -15.25
C ASP A 12 -3.40 -8.43 -15.14
N CYS A 13 -3.24 -8.95 -13.92
CA CYS A 13 -2.61 -10.24 -13.71
C CYS A 13 -3.30 -11.45 -14.36
N PHE A 14 -4.61 -11.37 -14.62
CA PHE A 14 -5.39 -12.47 -15.18
C PHE A 14 -5.38 -12.52 -16.71
N VAL A 15 -4.84 -11.51 -17.38
CA VAL A 15 -4.68 -11.47 -18.84
C VAL A 15 -3.20 -11.32 -19.14
N ASN A 16 -2.55 -12.37 -19.66
CA ASN A 16 -1.12 -12.39 -20.00
C ASN A 16 -0.12 -12.09 -18.85
N GLY A 17 -0.58 -11.83 -17.63
CA GLY A 17 0.25 -11.64 -16.43
C GLY A 17 0.25 -10.19 -15.95
N CYS A 18 0.91 -9.92 -14.82
CA CYS A 18 0.93 -8.58 -14.22
C CYS A 18 1.95 -7.68 -14.94
N ASP A 19 1.64 -7.24 -16.16
CA ASP A 19 2.55 -6.50 -17.05
C ASP A 19 2.11 -5.05 -17.30
N GLY A 20 1.00 -4.60 -16.71
CA GLY A 20 0.43 -3.27 -16.91
C GLY A 20 -0.29 -3.09 -18.24
N SER A 21 -0.50 -4.16 -19.02
CA SER A 21 -1.22 -4.13 -20.31
C SER A 21 -2.65 -3.58 -20.16
N LEU A 22 -3.31 -3.83 -19.04
CA LEU A 22 -4.65 -3.30 -18.73
C LEU A 22 -4.70 -1.76 -18.79
N LEU A 23 -3.58 -1.09 -18.52
CA LEU A 23 -3.49 0.37 -18.45
C LEU A 23 -3.38 1.01 -19.84
N LEU A 24 -3.03 0.25 -20.87
CA LEU A 24 -2.80 0.77 -22.22
C LEU A 24 -4.11 1.23 -22.87
N ASP A 25 -4.10 2.44 -23.41
CA ASP A 25 -5.21 2.99 -24.18
C ASP A 25 -5.18 2.53 -25.64
N ASN A 26 -6.35 2.65 -26.27
CA ASN A 26 -6.52 2.29 -27.67
C ASN A 26 -5.69 3.22 -28.57
N SER A 27 -4.85 2.66 -29.43
CA SER A 27 -3.97 3.44 -30.30
C SER A 27 -3.62 2.67 -31.56
N GLY A 28 -3.97 3.18 -32.74
CA GLY A 28 -3.55 2.64 -34.05
C GLY A 28 -3.75 1.12 -34.23
N THR A 29 -2.75 0.34 -33.78
CA THR A 29 -2.69 -1.13 -33.83
C THR A 29 -3.06 -1.82 -32.51
N ILE A 30 -3.29 -1.08 -31.42
CA ILE A 30 -3.59 -1.56 -30.07
C ILE A 30 -5.09 -1.40 -29.83
N GLU A 31 -5.77 -2.52 -29.63
CA GLU A 31 -7.11 -2.57 -29.07
C GLU A 31 -7.01 -2.73 -27.54
N SER A 32 -7.49 -1.73 -26.81
CA SER A 32 -7.32 -1.69 -25.35
C SER A 32 -8.19 -2.71 -24.62
N GLU A 33 -7.59 -3.38 -23.63
CA GLU A 33 -8.30 -4.27 -22.71
C GLU A 33 -9.40 -3.55 -21.90
N LYS A 34 -9.33 -2.22 -21.77
CA LYS A 34 -10.39 -1.40 -21.15
C LYS A 34 -11.73 -1.54 -21.87
N ARG A 35 -11.74 -1.98 -23.14
CA ARG A 35 -12.94 -2.20 -23.95
C ARG A 35 -13.54 -3.61 -23.83
N ALA A 36 -12.86 -4.53 -23.15
CA ALA A 36 -13.40 -5.87 -22.92
C ALA A 36 -14.71 -5.80 -22.14
N ASP A 37 -15.65 -6.71 -22.38
CA ASP A 37 -16.98 -6.75 -21.72
C ASP A 37 -16.89 -6.73 -20.18
N THR A 38 -15.80 -7.27 -19.61
CA THR A 38 -15.55 -7.31 -18.17
C THR A 38 -15.00 -5.98 -17.61
N ASN A 39 -14.45 -5.12 -18.46
CA ASN A 39 -13.75 -3.88 -18.11
C ASN A 39 -14.53 -2.63 -18.51
N VAL A 40 -15.20 -2.65 -19.65
CA VAL A 40 -15.98 -1.51 -20.16
C VAL A 40 -17.07 -1.15 -19.15
N ASP A 41 -17.17 0.15 -18.83
CA ASP A 41 -18.08 0.70 -17.82
C ASP A 41 -18.02 0.03 -16.43
N SER A 42 -16.91 -0.67 -16.12
CA SER A 42 -16.79 -1.53 -14.94
C SER A 42 -15.46 -1.32 -14.22
N ALA A 43 -14.33 -1.47 -14.92
CA ALA A 43 -13.00 -1.17 -14.40
C ALA A 43 -12.86 0.35 -14.22
N ARG A 44 -12.29 0.78 -13.09
CA ARG A 44 -12.22 2.20 -12.69
C ARG A 44 -11.03 2.45 -11.77
N GLY A 45 -10.57 3.68 -11.70
CA GLY A 45 -9.38 4.08 -10.94
C GLY A 45 -8.10 4.12 -11.78
N PHE A 46 -8.22 4.24 -13.11
CA PHE A 46 -7.07 4.38 -14.01
C PHE A 46 -6.39 5.74 -13.80
N GLU A 47 -7.20 6.78 -13.61
CA GLU A 47 -6.77 8.14 -13.30
C GLU A 47 -5.87 8.21 -12.06
N VAL A 48 -6.15 7.37 -11.06
CA VAL A 48 -5.31 7.29 -9.84
C VAL A 48 -3.95 6.69 -10.16
N ILE A 49 -3.88 5.72 -11.06
CA ILE A 49 -2.61 5.11 -11.49
C ILE A 49 -1.80 6.10 -12.33
N ASP A 50 -2.46 6.88 -13.18
CA ASP A 50 -1.84 7.93 -13.99
C ASP A 50 -1.23 9.03 -13.10
N ASP A 51 -1.97 9.49 -12.09
CA ASP A 51 -1.50 10.49 -11.13
C ASP A 51 -0.25 9.99 -10.36
N ILE A 52 -0.27 8.73 -9.89
CA ILE A 52 0.87 8.12 -9.20
C ILE A 52 2.06 8.00 -10.15
N LYS A 53 1.83 7.56 -11.39
CA LYS A 53 2.89 7.41 -12.38
C LYS A 53 3.53 8.74 -12.74
N SER A 54 2.73 9.79 -12.91
CA SER A 54 3.23 11.15 -13.18
C SER A 54 4.12 11.64 -12.05
N ALA A 55 3.66 11.54 -10.80
CA ALA A 55 4.44 11.96 -9.63
C ALA A 55 5.76 11.18 -9.49
N LEU A 56 5.75 9.88 -9.79
CA LEU A 56 6.96 9.06 -9.74
C LEU A 56 7.93 9.36 -10.87
N GLU A 57 7.45 9.69 -12.07
CA GLU A 57 8.33 10.09 -13.16
C GLU A 57 8.99 11.46 -12.94
N ASP A 58 8.32 12.37 -12.21
CA ASP A 58 8.91 13.66 -11.80
C ASP A 58 10.07 13.49 -10.81
N GLU A 59 9.97 12.52 -9.89
CA GLU A 59 10.99 12.25 -8.87
C GLU A 59 12.08 11.27 -9.35
N CYS A 60 11.67 10.21 -10.03
CA CYS A 60 12.53 9.11 -10.47
C CYS A 60 12.19 8.66 -11.91
N PRO A 61 12.63 9.43 -12.92
CA PRO A 61 12.33 9.16 -14.32
C PRO A 61 12.68 7.73 -14.73
N GLN A 62 11.77 7.08 -15.47
CA GLN A 62 11.91 5.75 -16.05
C GLN A 62 12.33 4.66 -15.07
N THR A 63 12.05 4.84 -13.78
CA THR A 63 12.53 3.93 -12.72
C THR A 63 11.44 2.94 -12.30
N VAL A 64 10.22 3.41 -12.04
CA VAL A 64 9.13 2.58 -11.52
C VAL A 64 8.22 2.13 -12.65
N SER A 65 8.01 0.81 -12.81
CA SER A 65 7.11 0.28 -13.83
C SER A 65 5.63 0.47 -13.46
N CYS A 66 4.72 0.54 -14.44
CA CYS A 66 3.28 0.66 -14.16
C CYS A 66 2.71 -0.61 -13.52
N ALA A 67 3.27 -1.78 -13.83
CA ALA A 67 2.94 -3.04 -13.17
C ALA A 67 3.29 -3.01 -11.67
N ASP A 68 4.45 -2.45 -11.30
CA ASP A 68 4.85 -2.29 -9.90
C ASP A 68 3.92 -1.32 -9.15
N ILE A 69 3.50 -0.23 -9.80
CA ILE A 69 2.50 0.70 -9.23
C ILE A 69 1.20 -0.05 -8.92
N LEU A 70 0.67 -0.83 -9.87
CA LEU A 70 -0.53 -1.64 -9.64
C LEU A 70 -0.35 -2.62 -8.48
N ALA A 71 0.81 -3.27 -8.37
CA ALA A 71 1.11 -4.20 -7.29
C ALA A 71 1.20 -3.51 -5.92
N LEU A 72 1.90 -2.36 -5.83
CA LEU A 72 2.03 -1.58 -4.59
C LEU A 72 0.69 -1.01 -4.13
N VAL A 73 -0.07 -0.44 -5.05
CA VAL A 73 -1.42 0.05 -4.78
C VAL A 73 -2.33 -1.10 -4.34
N ALA A 74 -2.26 -2.27 -4.99
CA ALA A 74 -3.02 -3.45 -4.58
C ALA A 74 -2.63 -3.92 -3.17
N ARG A 75 -1.33 -3.99 -2.87
CA ARG A 75 -0.82 -4.33 -1.53
C ARG A 75 -1.37 -3.38 -0.47
N ASP A 76 -1.23 -2.08 -0.68
CA ASP A 76 -1.63 -1.07 0.31
C ASP A 76 -3.15 -1.04 0.49
N THR A 77 -3.90 -1.29 -0.60
CA THR A 77 -5.35 -1.46 -0.51
C THR A 77 -5.76 -2.76 0.19
N THR A 78 -4.96 -3.83 0.13
CA THR A 78 -5.21 -5.04 0.93
C THR A 78 -4.96 -4.86 2.42
N VAL A 79 -4.00 -4.03 2.83
CA VAL A 79 -3.81 -3.68 4.25
C VAL A 79 -5.08 -3.03 4.80
N ILE A 80 -5.73 -2.19 3.99
CA ILE A 80 -7.01 -1.56 4.31
C ILE A 80 -8.16 -2.60 4.43
N VAL A 81 -8.08 -3.78 3.78
CA VAL A 81 -9.16 -4.79 3.79
C VAL A 81 -8.84 -6.12 4.52
N ARG A 82 -7.66 -6.27 5.16
CA ARG A 82 -7.22 -7.55 5.76
C ARG A 82 -7.15 -7.60 7.28
N ARG A 83 -7.39 -6.50 7.99
CA ARG A 83 -7.50 -6.55 9.45
C ARG A 83 -8.79 -7.30 9.81
N ARG A 84 -8.63 -8.41 10.54
CA ARG A 84 -9.75 -9.15 11.14
C ARG A 84 -9.97 -8.65 12.56
N ASP A 85 -11.21 -8.62 13.00
CA ASP A 85 -11.53 -8.24 14.37
C ASP A 85 -10.92 -9.24 15.35
N ALA A 86 -10.29 -8.68 16.39
CA ALA A 86 -9.83 -9.46 17.53
C ALA A 86 -11.05 -10.11 18.21
N ARG A 87 -10.92 -11.37 18.59
CA ARG A 87 -11.95 -12.10 19.35
C ARG A 87 -11.66 -12.18 20.84
N GLU A 88 -10.50 -11.68 21.26
CA GLU A 88 -9.98 -11.76 22.62
C GLU A 88 -9.24 -10.46 22.98
N VAL A 89 -9.14 -10.19 24.29
CA VAL A 89 -8.44 -9.03 24.85
C VAL A 89 -7.37 -9.49 25.84
N SER A 90 -6.30 -8.70 26.01
CA SER A 90 -5.24 -9.01 26.98
C SER A 90 -4.76 -7.75 27.71
N LEU A 91 -5.21 -7.60 28.96
CA LEU A 91 -4.77 -6.52 29.85
C LEU A 91 -3.28 -6.65 30.21
N ILE A 92 -2.82 -7.88 30.42
CA ILE A 92 -1.43 -8.15 30.80
C ILE A 92 -0.49 -7.77 29.66
N ALA A 93 -0.81 -8.16 28.41
CA ALA A 93 0.00 -7.79 27.26
C ALA A 93 0.04 -6.27 27.06
N SER A 94 -1.08 -5.57 27.30
CA SER A 94 -1.13 -4.10 27.24
C SER A 94 -0.19 -3.45 28.26
N ASN A 95 -0.27 -3.87 29.52
CA ASN A 95 0.57 -3.33 30.60
C ASN A 95 2.06 -3.64 30.40
N ASN A 96 2.37 -4.78 29.79
CA ASN A 96 3.77 -5.21 29.60
C ASN A 96 4.40 -4.64 28.34
N ASN A 97 3.67 -4.56 27.23
CA ASN A 97 4.26 -4.24 25.92
C ASN A 97 4.18 -2.74 25.58
N ILE A 98 3.28 -1.98 26.22
CA ILE A 98 3.16 -0.54 25.96
C ILE A 98 4.09 0.23 26.91
N PRO A 99 5.02 1.06 26.40
CA PRO A 99 5.81 1.96 27.26
C PRO A 99 4.89 3.01 27.90
N VAL A 100 5.08 3.27 29.20
CA VAL A 100 4.43 4.40 29.91
C VAL A 100 5.26 5.68 29.78
N ALA A 101 4.66 6.85 30.02
CA ALA A 101 5.34 8.14 29.88
C ALA A 101 6.60 8.30 30.76
N SER A 102 6.68 7.58 31.88
CA SER A 102 7.86 7.55 32.76
C SER A 102 8.88 6.47 32.39
N SER A 103 8.72 5.77 31.26
CA SER A 103 9.66 4.74 30.81
C SER A 103 10.98 5.37 30.39
N THR A 104 12.08 4.70 30.71
CA THR A 104 13.41 5.11 30.24
C THR A 104 13.57 4.81 28.74
N PHE A 105 14.49 5.53 28.09
CA PHE A 105 14.82 5.30 26.68
C PHE A 105 15.21 3.85 26.39
N GLU A 106 16.02 3.24 27.25
CA GLU A 106 16.43 1.83 27.13
C GLU A 106 15.24 0.86 27.20
N THR A 107 14.26 1.14 28.08
CA THR A 107 13.02 0.36 28.17
C THR A 107 12.20 0.49 26.90
N ILE A 108 12.11 1.70 26.34
CA ILE A 108 11.38 1.96 25.08
C ILE A 108 12.03 1.22 23.92
N VAL A 109 13.35 1.34 23.74
CA VAL A 109 14.10 0.62 22.71
C VAL A 109 13.91 -0.89 22.83
N THR A 110 13.94 -1.42 24.06
CA THR A 110 13.72 -2.84 24.33
C THR A 110 12.33 -3.28 23.89
N LYS A 111 11.28 -2.55 24.29
CA LYS A 111 9.89 -2.88 23.91
C LYS A 111 9.64 -2.78 22.39
N PHE A 112 10.26 -1.83 21.71
CA PHE A 112 10.18 -1.73 20.25
C PHE A 112 10.88 -2.90 19.57
N ASN A 113 12.08 -3.25 20.03
CA ASN A 113 12.80 -4.44 19.55
C ASN A 113 11.98 -5.72 19.81
N ASP A 114 11.26 -5.82 20.92
CA ASP A 114 10.35 -6.94 21.23
C ASP A 114 9.18 -7.04 20.23
N GLN A 115 8.79 -5.93 19.59
CA GLN A 115 7.81 -5.90 18.50
C GLN A 115 8.45 -6.05 17.11
N GLY A 116 9.76 -6.30 17.04
CA GLY A 116 10.51 -6.37 15.79
C GLY A 116 10.74 -5.02 15.12
N LEU A 117 10.61 -3.92 15.88
CA LEU A 117 10.82 -2.56 15.41
C LEU A 117 12.20 -2.08 15.86
N GLY A 118 13.08 -1.82 14.89
CA GLY A 118 14.44 -1.39 15.16
C GLY A 118 14.53 0.09 15.56
N LEU A 119 15.75 0.59 15.76
CA LEU A 119 15.96 2.00 16.11
C LEU A 119 15.42 2.95 15.02
N ILE A 120 15.51 2.58 13.74
CA ILE A 120 14.95 3.38 12.65
C ILE A 120 13.43 3.40 12.74
N ASP A 121 12.79 2.28 13.03
CA ASP A 121 11.33 2.22 13.21
C ASP A 121 10.90 2.96 14.47
N LEU A 122 11.65 2.84 15.56
CA LEU A 122 11.44 3.60 16.78
C LEU A 122 11.55 5.10 16.50
N VAL A 123 12.62 5.53 15.82
CA VAL A 123 12.80 6.93 15.45
C VAL A 123 11.69 7.37 14.50
N ALA A 124 11.34 6.60 13.47
CA ALA A 124 10.25 6.93 12.56
C ALA A 124 8.88 7.01 13.27
N LEU A 125 8.62 6.14 14.26
CA LEU A 125 7.39 6.12 15.04
C LEU A 125 7.38 7.19 16.15
N LEU A 126 8.52 7.53 16.75
CA LEU A 126 8.64 8.66 17.68
C LEU A 126 8.61 10.01 16.96
N ASP A 127 9.15 10.08 15.74
CA ASP A 127 9.10 11.27 14.90
C ASP A 127 7.64 11.63 14.57
N SER A 128 6.79 10.61 14.40
CA SER A 128 5.33 10.81 14.31
C SER A 128 4.68 11.45 15.56
N TYR A 129 5.36 11.45 16.71
CA TYR A 129 4.94 12.07 17.98
C TYR A 129 5.45 13.52 18.14
N VAL A 130 6.50 13.93 17.42
CA VAL A 130 7.13 15.26 17.52
C VAL A 130 6.56 16.23 16.48
N SER A 131 5.95 15.72 15.39
CA SER A 131 5.42 16.52 14.28
C SER A 131 4.06 17.21 14.52
N GLU A 132 3.50 17.20 15.74
CA GLU A 132 2.27 17.94 16.11
C GLU A 132 2.54 19.33 16.73
N PHE A 133 3.76 19.89 16.62
CA PHE A 133 4.08 21.29 16.98
C PHE A 133 4.73 22.07 15.84
#